data_AF-A0A939ZVR9-F1
#
_entry.id   AF-A0A939ZVR9-F1
#
_cell.length_a   1.000
_cell.length_b   1.000
_cell.length_c   1.000
_cell.angle_alpha   90.00
_cell.angle_beta   90.00
_cell.angle_gamma   90.00
#
_symmetry.space_group_name_H-M   'P 1'
#
loop_
_entity.id
_entity.type
_entity.pdbx_description
1 polymer ?
#
loop_
_entity_poly.entity_id
_entity_poly.type
_entity_poly.pdbx_seq_one_letter_code
_entity_poly.pdbx_strand_id
1 'polypeptide(L)'
;MQFSEDLAVDDFLRSRKTPFTLKDFTREMGLKGFNLSQREGEIYIADSPYVSWIEDGKFITRAAAFTGKFFSFTLTAEEFKNKMFVPGSRFMPFVDEMQNPASWTFICGGKIVPHKVGEFRKETALDLNILYGEEYEVQYIAADPAMSDYNIADTEFELPSIVKITGCDLSQFIDGDGLKAGDRIVCRVLDWDKGEIEIFPQQRSRDQSGAIVQIG
;
A
#
# COMPACT_ATOMS: atom_id res chain seq x y z
N MET A 1 -8.41 -4.34 28.93
CA MET A 1 -9.06 -4.36 27.60
C MET A 1 -9.40 -5.81 27.32
N GLN A 2 -10.68 -6.16 27.18
CA GLN A 2 -11.09 -7.54 26.90
C GLN A 2 -10.95 -7.76 25.39
N PHE A 3 -10.09 -8.69 24.99
CA PHE A 3 -9.91 -9.07 23.58
C PHE A 3 -11.22 -9.72 23.12
N SER A 4 -11.89 -9.15 22.12
CA SER A 4 -13.16 -9.67 21.58
C SER A 4 -12.91 -10.71 20.49
N GLU A 5 -13.94 -11.51 20.20
CA GLU A 5 -13.92 -12.47 19.09
C GLU A 5 -13.64 -11.76 17.76
N ASP A 6 -14.34 -10.66 17.48
CA ASP A 6 -14.17 -9.88 16.25
C ASP A 6 -12.72 -9.40 16.06
N LEU A 7 -12.09 -8.89 17.12
CA LEU A 7 -10.68 -8.47 17.07
C LEU A 7 -9.74 -9.65 16.83
N ALA A 8 -10.07 -10.83 17.35
CA ALA A 8 -9.28 -12.04 17.13
C ALA A 8 -9.36 -12.53 15.69
N VAL A 9 -10.56 -12.46 15.11
CA VAL A 9 -10.86 -12.80 13.72
C VAL A 9 -10.17 -11.83 12.78
N ASP A 10 -10.35 -10.52 12.98
CA ASP A 10 -9.73 -9.48 12.16
C ASP A 10 -8.20 -9.60 12.17
N ASP A 11 -7.59 -9.74 13.35
CA ASP A 11 -6.15 -9.97 13.48
C ASP A 11 -5.70 -11.17 12.64
N PHE A 12 -6.43 -12.29 12.67
CA PHE A 12 -6.08 -13.46 11.88
C PHE A 12 -6.21 -13.21 10.37
N LEU A 13 -7.36 -12.71 9.92
CA LEU A 13 -7.66 -12.56 8.49
C LEU A 13 -6.83 -11.45 7.83
N ARG A 14 -6.35 -10.48 8.62
CA ARG A 14 -5.49 -9.40 8.15
C ARG A 14 -4.01 -9.72 8.21
N SER A 15 -3.54 -10.50 9.19
CA SER A 15 -2.09 -10.69 9.43
C SER A 15 -1.54 -12.06 9.04
N ARG A 16 -2.38 -13.07 8.80
CA ARG A 16 -1.91 -14.42 8.42
C ARG A 16 -1.07 -14.33 7.13
N LYS A 17 0.15 -14.88 7.12
CA LYS A 17 1.09 -14.80 5.97
C LYS A 17 1.18 -16.10 5.14
N THR A 18 0.34 -17.09 5.41
CA THR A 18 0.31 -18.37 4.68
C THR A 18 -1.12 -18.81 4.39
N PRO A 19 -1.36 -19.56 3.29
CA PRO A 19 -2.66 -20.16 3.04
C PRO A 19 -3.17 -21.00 4.22
N PHE A 20 -4.48 -21.04 4.40
CA PHE A 20 -5.12 -21.72 5.53
C PHE A 20 -6.43 -22.40 5.12
N THR A 21 -6.88 -23.36 5.91
CA THR A 21 -8.20 -23.99 5.76
C THR A 21 -9.17 -23.47 6.83
N LEU A 22 -10.47 -23.71 6.66
CA LEU A 22 -11.47 -23.45 7.70
C LEU A 22 -11.12 -24.14 9.04
N LYS A 23 -10.54 -25.35 8.96
CA LYS A 23 -10.06 -26.09 10.14
C LYS A 23 -8.90 -25.39 10.83
N ASP A 24 -7.96 -24.80 10.08
CA ASP A 24 -6.88 -24.03 10.66
C ASP A 24 -7.40 -22.77 11.35
N PHE A 25 -8.32 -22.04 10.69
CA PHE A 25 -8.92 -20.84 11.25
C PHE A 25 -9.66 -21.12 12.57
N THR A 26 -10.61 -22.07 12.55
CA THR A 26 -11.38 -22.44 13.75
C THR A 26 -10.50 -22.96 14.89
N ARG A 27 -9.43 -23.71 14.58
CA ARG A 27 -8.44 -24.14 15.57
C ARG A 27 -7.73 -22.95 16.22
N GLU A 28 -7.29 -21.99 15.41
CA GLU A 28 -6.57 -20.80 15.89
C GLU A 28 -7.48 -19.91 16.75
N MET A 29 -8.76 -19.77 16.38
CA MET A 29 -9.75 -19.08 17.23
C MET A 29 -9.96 -19.81 18.55
N GLY A 30 -10.04 -21.15 18.54
CA GLY A 30 -10.14 -21.96 19.75
C GLY A 30 -8.93 -21.80 20.69
N LEU A 31 -7.71 -21.69 20.14
CA LEU A 31 -6.49 -21.39 20.92
C LEU A 31 -6.54 -20.00 21.58
N LYS A 32 -7.26 -19.05 20.97
CA LYS A 32 -7.52 -17.72 21.52
C LYS A 32 -8.73 -17.68 22.47
N GLY A 33 -9.39 -18.82 22.71
CA GLY A 33 -10.55 -18.95 23.61
C GLY A 33 -11.92 -18.80 22.94
N PHE A 34 -11.98 -18.71 21.61
CA PHE A 34 -13.19 -18.54 20.82
C PHE A 34 -13.54 -19.84 20.07
N ASN A 35 -14.55 -20.55 20.56
CA ASN A 35 -14.96 -21.83 20.00
C ASN A 35 -16.01 -21.63 18.90
N LEU A 36 -15.55 -21.27 17.70
CA LEU A 36 -16.41 -21.13 16.53
C LEU A 36 -16.88 -22.49 16.01
N SER A 37 -18.17 -22.58 15.67
CA SER A 37 -18.68 -23.65 14.81
C SER A 37 -18.11 -23.53 13.40
N GLN A 38 -18.17 -24.62 12.62
CA GLN A 38 -17.76 -24.59 11.21
C GLN A 38 -18.54 -23.52 10.42
N ARG A 39 -19.84 -23.40 10.66
CA ARG A 39 -20.70 -22.42 9.99
C ARG A 39 -20.33 -20.97 10.34
N GLU A 40 -20.06 -20.69 11.61
CA GLU A 40 -19.59 -19.35 12.02
C GLU A 40 -18.25 -19.03 11.38
N GLY A 41 -17.33 -20.00 11.35
CA GLY A 41 -16.04 -19.84 10.69
C GLY A 41 -16.15 -19.56 9.19
N GLU A 42 -17.07 -20.24 8.50
CA GLU A 42 -17.35 -19.99 7.09
C GLU A 42 -17.88 -18.58 6.83
N ILE A 43 -18.79 -18.10 7.69
CA ILE A 43 -19.37 -16.76 7.58
C ILE A 43 -18.26 -15.70 7.72
N TYR A 44 -17.42 -15.78 8.77
CA TYR A 44 -16.32 -14.83 8.96
C TYR A 44 -15.35 -14.80 7.77
N ILE A 45 -15.04 -15.97 7.19
CA ILE A 45 -14.14 -16.05 6.04
C ILE A 45 -14.82 -15.49 4.77
N ALA A 46 -16.08 -15.84 4.52
CA ALA A 46 -16.81 -15.47 3.31
C ALA A 46 -17.13 -13.97 3.26
N ASP A 47 -17.40 -13.36 4.41
CA ASP A 47 -17.75 -11.94 4.50
C ASP A 47 -16.50 -11.04 4.54
N SER A 48 -15.30 -11.60 4.65
CA SER A 48 -14.06 -10.83 4.76
C SER A 48 -13.58 -10.29 3.40
N PRO A 49 -13.37 -8.96 3.25
CA PRO A 49 -12.79 -8.39 2.04
C PRO A 49 -11.28 -8.68 1.88
N TYR A 50 -10.65 -9.25 2.91
CA TYR A 50 -9.21 -9.51 2.97
C TYR A 50 -8.85 -10.93 2.58
N VAL A 51 -9.83 -11.77 2.28
CA VAL A 51 -9.64 -13.20 2.03
C VAL A 51 -10.15 -13.55 0.63
N SER A 52 -9.40 -14.41 -0.05
CA SER A 52 -9.82 -15.01 -1.31
C SER A 52 -9.77 -16.53 -1.21
N TRP A 53 -10.72 -17.18 -1.88
CA TRP A 53 -10.69 -18.63 -2.04
C TRP A 53 -9.62 -19.03 -3.06
N ILE A 54 -8.91 -20.12 -2.76
CA ILE A 54 -7.96 -20.77 -3.66
C ILE A 54 -8.24 -22.27 -3.70
N GLU A 55 -7.58 -23.00 -4.60
CA GLU A 55 -7.81 -24.43 -4.82
C GLU A 55 -7.66 -25.30 -3.55
N ASP A 56 -8.24 -26.50 -3.59
CA ASP A 56 -8.21 -27.51 -2.53
C ASP A 56 -8.84 -27.08 -1.19
N GLY A 57 -9.87 -26.22 -1.23
CA GLY A 57 -10.59 -25.79 -0.03
C GLY A 57 -9.75 -24.92 0.89
N LYS A 58 -8.78 -24.18 0.33
CA LYS A 58 -7.92 -23.27 1.04
C LYS A 58 -8.32 -21.82 0.77
N PHE A 59 -7.89 -20.96 1.67
CA PHE A 59 -8.06 -19.53 1.61
C PHE A 59 -6.69 -18.87 1.70
N ILE A 60 -6.58 -17.69 1.11
CA ILE A 60 -5.40 -16.84 1.21
C ILE A 60 -5.84 -15.44 1.64
N THR A 61 -5.14 -14.88 2.61
CA THR A 61 -5.33 -13.48 3.01
C THR A 61 -4.53 -12.56 2.09
N ARG A 62 -4.86 -11.27 2.05
CA ARG A 62 -4.03 -10.27 1.37
C ARG A 62 -2.61 -10.22 1.92
N ALA A 63 -2.43 -10.31 3.24
CA ALA A 63 -1.09 -10.38 3.83
C ALA A 63 -0.28 -11.57 3.31
N ALA A 64 -0.89 -12.75 3.15
CA ALA A 64 -0.22 -13.92 2.56
C ALA A 64 0.07 -13.74 1.06
N ALA A 65 -0.80 -13.05 0.33
CA ALA A 65 -0.62 -12.79 -1.10
C ALA A 65 0.50 -11.77 -1.37
N PHE A 66 0.60 -10.71 -0.57
CA PHE A 66 1.42 -9.54 -0.87
C PHE A 66 2.67 -9.36 0.00
N THR A 67 2.70 -9.86 1.24
CA THR A 67 3.90 -9.70 2.09
C THR A 67 5.10 -10.42 1.48
N GLY A 68 6.22 -9.72 1.40
CA GLY A 68 7.45 -10.19 0.75
C GLY A 68 7.45 -10.11 -0.77
N LYS A 69 6.34 -9.68 -1.40
CA LYS A 69 6.30 -9.47 -2.85
C LYS A 69 7.00 -8.17 -3.22
N PHE A 70 7.51 -8.16 -4.45
CA PHE A 70 8.17 -7.03 -5.05
C PHE A 70 7.29 -6.39 -6.12
N PHE A 71 7.39 -5.07 -6.21
CA PHE A 71 6.83 -4.29 -7.31
C PHE A 71 7.78 -3.13 -7.62
N SER A 72 7.55 -2.42 -8.72
CA SER A 72 8.39 -1.26 -9.04
C SER A 72 7.63 -0.23 -9.86
N PHE A 73 8.10 1.01 -9.77
CA PHE A 73 7.54 2.13 -10.53
C PHE A 73 8.65 3.11 -10.92
N THR A 74 8.31 4.02 -11.82
CA THR A 74 9.11 5.19 -12.17
C THR A 74 8.40 6.44 -11.67
N LEU A 75 9.17 7.47 -11.34
CA LEU A 75 8.62 8.77 -10.94
C LEU A 75 8.00 9.49 -12.13
N THR A 76 6.92 10.22 -11.88
CA THR A 76 6.45 11.24 -12.83
C THR A 76 7.42 12.44 -12.86
N ALA A 77 7.26 13.31 -13.86
CA ALA A 77 8.06 14.53 -13.94
C ALA A 77 7.86 15.46 -12.73
N GLU A 78 6.64 15.54 -12.20
CA GLU A 78 6.34 16.36 -11.02
C GLU A 78 6.83 15.74 -9.72
N GLU A 79 6.76 14.42 -9.58
CA GLU A 79 7.37 13.71 -8.46
C GLU A 79 8.88 13.94 -8.41
N PHE A 80 9.56 13.82 -9.56
CA PHE A 80 10.99 14.08 -9.67
C PHE A 80 11.32 15.54 -9.33
N LYS A 81 10.53 16.50 -9.84
CA LYS A 81 10.68 17.93 -9.52
C LYS A 81 10.51 18.21 -8.03
N ASN A 82 9.51 17.61 -7.39
CA ASN A 82 9.25 17.74 -5.95
C ASN A 82 10.23 16.92 -5.08
N LYS A 83 11.07 16.08 -5.70
CA LYS A 83 11.99 15.14 -5.05
C LYS A 83 11.28 14.24 -4.04
N MET A 84 10.15 13.69 -4.44
CA MET A 84 9.35 12.79 -3.60
C MET A 84 8.50 11.89 -4.49
N PHE A 85 7.90 10.86 -3.91
CA PHE A 85 6.90 10.08 -4.59
C PHE A 85 5.60 10.01 -3.78
N VAL A 86 4.47 10.09 -4.47
CA VAL A 86 3.13 9.94 -3.88
C VAL A 86 2.72 8.47 -4.06
N PRO A 87 2.49 7.69 -2.99
CA PRO A 87 2.19 6.27 -3.13
C PRO A 87 0.99 6.03 -4.06
N GLY A 88 -0.16 6.63 -3.75
CA GLY A 88 -1.36 6.60 -4.60
C GLY A 88 -1.77 5.20 -5.07
N SER A 89 -2.41 5.16 -6.23
CA SER A 89 -2.98 3.95 -6.83
C SER A 89 -1.98 2.83 -7.09
N ARG A 90 -0.70 3.16 -7.35
CA ARG A 90 0.32 2.14 -7.64
C ARG A 90 0.73 1.31 -6.40
N PHE A 91 0.30 1.69 -5.20
CA PHE A 91 0.49 0.92 -3.97
C PHE A 91 -0.75 0.14 -3.53
N MET A 92 -1.95 0.46 -4.05
CA MET A 92 -3.23 -0.06 -3.58
C MET A 92 -3.30 -1.60 -3.42
N PRO A 93 -2.72 -2.44 -4.31
CA PRO A 93 -2.74 -3.88 -4.10
C PRO A 93 -1.82 -4.36 -2.95
N PHE A 94 -0.82 -3.56 -2.59
CA PHE A 94 0.34 -3.96 -1.80
C PHE A 94 0.29 -3.53 -0.33
N VAL A 95 -0.75 -2.82 0.05
CA VAL A 95 -1.00 -2.30 1.40
C VAL A 95 -2.51 -2.34 1.68
N ASP A 96 -2.92 -2.14 2.93
CA ASP A 96 -4.33 -1.94 3.26
C ASP A 96 -4.84 -0.61 2.69
N GLU A 97 -5.77 -0.68 1.76
CA GLU A 97 -6.39 0.47 1.11
C GLU A 97 -7.22 1.34 2.06
N MET A 98 -7.60 0.80 3.23
CA MET A 98 -8.32 1.57 4.25
C MET A 98 -7.41 2.51 5.04
N GLN A 99 -6.09 2.37 4.90
CA GLN A 99 -5.12 3.27 5.53
C GLN A 99 -4.86 4.50 4.66
N ASN A 100 -4.65 5.63 5.33
CA ASN A 100 -4.23 6.84 4.65
C ASN A 100 -2.81 6.65 4.07
N PRO A 101 -2.55 6.90 2.78
CA PRO A 101 -1.21 6.78 2.21
C PRO A 101 -0.13 7.58 2.94
N ALA A 102 -0.50 8.69 3.58
CA ALA A 102 0.40 9.52 4.39
C ALA A 102 0.85 8.85 5.70
N SER A 103 0.21 7.76 6.13
CA SER A 103 0.59 7.00 7.33
C SER A 103 1.50 5.81 7.05
N TRP A 104 1.71 5.43 5.78
CA TRP A 104 2.56 4.30 5.42
C TRP A 104 4.03 4.56 5.74
N THR A 105 4.78 3.52 6.06
CA THR A 105 6.18 3.64 6.45
C THR A 105 7.09 3.12 5.35
N PHE A 106 7.96 3.99 4.86
CA PHE A 106 8.98 3.65 3.86
C PHE A 106 10.33 3.45 4.52
N ILE A 107 11.03 2.38 4.16
CA ILE A 107 12.31 2.00 4.75
C ILE A 107 13.36 1.82 3.66
N CYS A 108 14.55 2.37 3.84
CA CYS A 108 15.69 2.14 2.95
C CYS A 108 16.93 1.85 3.78
N GLY A 109 17.58 0.71 3.55
CA GLY A 109 18.79 0.32 4.30
C GLY A 109 18.56 0.25 5.82
N GLY A 110 17.37 -0.19 6.25
CA GLY A 110 16.98 -0.29 7.66
C GLY A 110 16.63 1.03 8.34
N LYS A 111 16.55 2.15 7.61
CA LYS A 111 16.15 3.46 8.14
C LYS A 111 14.82 3.90 7.55
N ILE A 112 13.98 4.50 8.39
CA ILE A 112 12.73 5.13 7.94
C ILE A 112 13.08 6.34 7.08
N VAL A 113 12.47 6.40 5.90
CA VAL A 113 12.55 7.55 4.98
C VAL A 113 11.48 8.55 5.40
N PRO A 114 11.82 9.85 5.56
CA PRO A 114 10.86 10.83 6.03
C PRO A 114 9.77 11.10 4.99
N HIS A 115 8.62 11.56 5.47
CA HIS A 115 7.60 12.15 4.61
C HIS A 115 7.91 13.60 4.28
N LYS A 116 7.41 14.05 3.14
CA LYS A 116 7.49 15.43 2.66
C LYS A 116 6.17 15.81 2.00
N VAL A 117 5.83 17.10 2.09
CA VAL A 117 4.71 17.69 1.34
C VAL A 117 5.23 18.30 0.04
N GLY A 118 4.56 17.98 -1.07
CA GLY A 118 4.83 18.55 -2.39
C GLY A 118 3.59 19.20 -2.98
N GLU A 119 3.80 20.12 -3.91
CA GLU A 119 2.74 20.75 -4.68
C GLU A 119 2.63 20.08 -6.06
N PHE A 120 1.41 19.68 -6.40
CA PHE A 120 1.11 18.97 -7.63
C PHE A 120 -0.02 19.67 -8.38
N ARG A 121 0.04 19.64 -9.71
CA ARG A 121 -1.13 19.99 -10.51
C ARG A 121 -2.26 19.00 -10.25
N LYS A 122 -3.50 19.50 -10.22
CA LYS A 122 -4.72 18.68 -10.03
C LYS A 122 -4.70 17.44 -10.91
N GLU A 123 -4.39 17.60 -12.19
CA GLU A 123 -4.42 16.50 -13.16
C GLU A 123 -3.41 15.41 -12.80
N THR A 124 -2.20 15.79 -12.36
CA THR A 124 -1.20 14.80 -11.94
C THR A 124 -1.57 14.13 -10.62
N ALA A 125 -2.19 14.86 -9.69
CA ALA A 125 -2.69 14.28 -8.46
C ALA A 125 -3.81 13.26 -8.70
N LEU A 126 -4.74 13.56 -9.62
CA LEU A 126 -5.80 12.64 -10.04
C LEU A 126 -5.22 11.40 -10.73
N ASP A 127 -4.29 11.58 -11.68
CA ASP A 127 -3.61 10.46 -12.35
C ASP A 127 -2.91 9.50 -11.37
N LEU A 128 -2.30 10.05 -10.31
CA LEU A 128 -1.66 9.26 -9.26
C LEU A 128 -2.66 8.48 -8.38
N ASN A 129 -3.94 8.85 -8.39
CA ASN A 129 -5.02 8.30 -7.57
C ASN A 129 -6.18 7.66 -8.37
N ILE A 130 -6.01 7.50 -9.68
CA ILE A 130 -7.05 7.06 -10.62
C ILE A 130 -7.74 5.73 -10.27
N LEU A 131 -7.04 4.80 -9.60
CA LEU A 131 -7.61 3.49 -9.24
C LEU A 131 -8.50 3.52 -8.00
N TYR A 132 -8.57 4.65 -7.28
CA TYR A 132 -9.55 4.81 -6.20
C TYR A 132 -10.97 5.05 -6.74
N GLY A 133 -11.09 5.39 -8.04
CA GLY A 133 -12.35 5.67 -8.73
C GLY A 133 -12.66 7.16 -8.79
N GLU A 134 -13.25 7.60 -9.91
CA GLU A 134 -13.45 9.03 -10.25
C GLU A 134 -14.17 9.82 -9.14
N GLU A 135 -15.10 9.20 -8.41
CA GLU A 135 -15.84 9.85 -7.31
C GLU A 135 -15.06 9.91 -5.97
N TYR A 136 -14.03 9.07 -5.80
CA TYR A 136 -13.30 8.90 -4.55
C TYR A 136 -11.89 9.48 -4.60
N GLU A 137 -11.23 9.50 -5.75
CA GLU A 137 -9.86 10.02 -5.92
C GLU A 137 -9.72 11.46 -5.38
N VAL A 138 -10.76 12.28 -5.59
CA VAL A 138 -10.86 13.63 -5.08
C VAL A 138 -10.94 13.67 -3.54
N GLN A 139 -11.72 12.76 -2.95
CA GLN A 139 -11.86 12.64 -1.50
C GLN A 139 -10.57 12.15 -0.85
N TYR A 140 -9.86 11.20 -1.48
CA TYR A 140 -8.56 10.73 -1.01
C TYR A 140 -7.51 11.84 -1.00
N ILE A 141 -7.47 12.66 -2.06
CA ILE A 141 -6.55 13.81 -2.13
C ILE A 141 -6.92 14.85 -1.07
N ALA A 142 -8.20 15.16 -0.88
CA ALA A 142 -8.65 16.11 0.13
C ALA A 142 -8.44 15.62 1.58
N ALA A 143 -8.44 14.30 1.80
CA ALA A 143 -8.17 13.69 3.10
C ALA A 143 -6.66 13.63 3.45
N ASP A 144 -5.78 14.05 2.55
CA ASP A 144 -4.35 14.17 2.86
C ASP A 144 -4.14 15.19 4.01
N PRO A 145 -3.30 14.90 5.01
CA PRO A 145 -3.00 15.85 6.08
C PRO A 145 -2.51 17.23 5.59
N ALA A 146 -1.85 17.27 4.43
CA ALA A 146 -1.38 18.50 3.81
C ALA A 146 -2.51 19.39 3.24
N MET A 147 -3.71 18.83 3.09
CA MET A 147 -4.94 19.50 2.68
C MET A 147 -5.86 19.80 3.87
N SER A 148 -5.38 19.71 5.11
CA SER A 148 -6.20 19.94 6.32
C SER A 148 -6.90 21.30 6.41
N ASP A 149 -6.36 22.34 5.76
CA ASP A 149 -6.97 23.67 5.68
C ASP A 149 -8.04 23.78 4.56
N TYR A 150 -8.26 22.71 3.79
CA TYR A 150 -9.15 22.67 2.65
C TYR A 150 -10.40 21.84 2.95
N ASN A 151 -11.56 22.49 3.03
CA ASN A 151 -12.83 21.80 3.17
C ASN A 151 -13.48 21.58 1.80
N ILE A 152 -13.43 20.35 1.31
CA ILE A 152 -13.97 19.99 0.00
C ILE A 152 -15.50 20.09 -0.10
N ALA A 153 -16.21 20.01 1.03
CA ALA A 153 -17.67 20.18 1.04
C ALA A 153 -18.08 21.62 0.67
N ASP A 154 -17.19 22.59 0.90
CA ASP A 154 -17.44 24.00 0.58
C ASP A 154 -17.13 24.35 -0.89
N THR A 155 -16.61 23.39 -1.67
CA THR A 155 -16.11 23.59 -3.04
C THR A 155 -16.81 22.72 -4.08
N GLU A 156 -18.04 22.27 -3.80
CA GLU A 156 -18.81 21.38 -4.69
C GLU A 156 -18.04 20.11 -5.08
N PHE A 157 -17.18 19.62 -4.19
CA PHE A 157 -16.32 18.45 -4.44
C PHE A 157 -15.32 18.60 -5.58
N GLU A 158 -14.95 19.83 -5.94
CA GLU A 158 -13.82 20.10 -6.84
C GLU A 158 -12.52 20.25 -6.05
N LEU A 159 -11.38 19.94 -6.68
CA LEU A 159 -10.05 20.26 -6.16
C LEU A 159 -9.52 21.59 -6.74
N PRO A 160 -8.66 22.32 -6.01
CA PRO A 160 -7.95 23.47 -6.57
C PRO A 160 -6.99 23.04 -7.69
N SER A 161 -6.56 23.99 -8.53
CA SER A 161 -5.63 23.71 -9.64
C SER A 161 -4.26 23.18 -9.20
N ILE A 162 -3.85 23.54 -7.98
CA ILE A 162 -2.67 23.01 -7.31
C ILE A 162 -3.12 22.44 -5.97
N VAL A 163 -2.73 21.20 -5.70
CA VAL A 163 -2.99 20.49 -4.44
C VAL A 163 -1.68 20.22 -3.71
N LYS A 164 -1.76 20.08 -2.38
CA LYS A 164 -0.64 19.65 -1.54
C LYS A 164 -0.83 18.18 -1.20
N ILE A 165 0.21 17.37 -1.37
CA ILE A 165 0.14 15.93 -1.09
C ILE A 165 1.35 15.53 -0.26
N THR A 166 1.11 14.67 0.73
CA THR A 166 2.14 14.03 1.54
C THR A 166 2.65 12.79 0.83
N GLY A 167 3.96 12.62 0.77
CA GLY A 167 4.59 11.44 0.16
C GLY A 167 5.99 11.20 0.69
N CYS A 168 6.66 10.19 0.14
CA CYS A 168 7.98 9.75 0.60
C CYS A 168 9.08 10.65 0.04
N ASP A 169 9.92 11.21 0.90
CA ASP A 169 10.99 12.13 0.52
C ASP A 169 12.13 11.39 -0.19
N LEU A 170 12.44 11.83 -1.40
CA LEU A 170 13.52 11.30 -2.22
C LEU A 170 14.71 12.24 -2.35
N SER A 171 14.74 13.35 -1.62
CA SER A 171 15.77 14.37 -1.74
C SER A 171 17.18 13.79 -1.57
N GLN A 172 17.38 12.92 -0.57
CA GLN A 172 18.67 12.23 -0.37
C GLN A 172 19.07 11.38 -1.58
N PHE A 173 18.14 10.64 -2.18
CA PHE A 173 18.45 9.74 -3.29
C PHE A 173 18.69 10.48 -4.61
N ILE A 174 17.98 11.58 -4.84
CA ILE A 174 18.12 12.39 -6.06
C ILE A 174 19.37 13.27 -6.01
N ASP A 175 19.58 13.98 -4.89
CA ASP A 175 20.68 14.93 -4.74
C ASP A 175 21.99 14.27 -4.31
N GLY A 176 21.91 13.22 -3.47
CA GLY A 176 23.06 12.50 -2.93
C GLY A 176 23.42 11.28 -3.75
N ASP A 177 22.49 10.32 -3.85
CA ASP A 177 22.77 9.00 -4.43
C ASP A 177 22.63 8.96 -5.97
N GLY A 178 22.29 10.10 -6.57
CA GLY A 178 22.32 10.30 -8.03
C GLY A 178 21.15 9.70 -8.79
N LEU A 179 20.02 9.38 -8.15
CA LEU A 179 18.79 8.94 -8.81
C LEU A 179 18.35 9.95 -9.90
N LYS A 180 18.06 9.47 -11.11
CA LYS A 180 17.69 10.28 -12.27
C LYS A 180 16.26 10.00 -12.72
N ALA A 181 15.71 10.93 -13.51
CA ALA A 181 14.42 10.73 -14.16
C ALA A 181 14.47 9.48 -15.05
N GLY A 182 13.46 8.61 -14.92
CA GLY A 182 13.38 7.33 -15.63
C GLY A 182 14.05 6.15 -14.91
N ASP A 183 14.77 6.40 -13.82
CA ASP A 183 15.20 5.32 -12.91
C ASP A 183 13.98 4.70 -12.21
N ARG A 184 14.15 3.45 -11.74
CA ARG A 184 13.08 2.71 -11.06
C ARG A 184 13.29 2.73 -9.56
N ILE A 185 12.17 2.79 -8.84
CA ILE A 185 12.12 2.47 -7.42
C ILE A 185 11.53 1.07 -7.33
N VAL A 186 12.34 0.12 -6.88
CA VAL A 186 11.87 -1.23 -6.54
C VAL A 186 11.40 -1.20 -5.10
N CYS A 187 10.29 -1.86 -4.82
CA CYS A 187 9.69 -1.94 -3.50
C CYS A 187 9.53 -3.40 -3.08
N ARG A 188 9.61 -3.66 -1.77
CA ARG A 188 9.26 -4.93 -1.15
C ARG A 188 8.28 -4.67 -0.01
N VAL A 189 7.14 -5.34 -0.04
CA VAL A 189 6.16 -5.26 1.04
C VAL A 189 6.71 -5.98 2.26
N LEU A 190 6.93 -5.27 3.37
CA LEU A 190 7.38 -5.87 4.63
C LEU A 190 6.19 -6.31 5.48
N ASP A 191 5.16 -5.48 5.50
CA ASP A 191 3.91 -5.76 6.18
C ASP A 191 2.74 -5.08 5.45
N TRP A 192 1.86 -5.90 4.86
CA TRP A 192 0.69 -5.43 4.12
C TRP A 192 -0.29 -4.69 5.04
N ASP A 193 -0.53 -5.21 6.24
CA ASP A 193 -1.53 -4.70 7.18
C ASP A 193 -1.09 -3.38 7.81
N LYS A 194 0.21 -3.16 8.00
CA LYS A 194 0.75 -1.92 8.57
C LYS A 194 1.20 -0.88 7.54
N GLY A 195 1.14 -1.22 6.25
CA GLY A 195 1.68 -0.35 5.20
C GLY A 195 3.19 -0.12 5.35
N GLU A 196 3.96 -1.16 5.67
CA GLU A 196 5.42 -1.08 5.77
C GLU A 196 6.06 -1.57 4.46
N ILE A 197 6.82 -0.68 3.80
CA ILE A 197 7.43 -0.94 2.50
C ILE A 197 8.92 -0.61 2.53
N GLU A 198 9.74 -1.58 2.12
CA GLU A 198 11.14 -1.32 1.84
C GLU A 198 11.31 -0.82 0.41
N ILE A 199 12.06 0.27 0.23
CA ILE A 199 12.35 0.85 -1.08
C ILE A 199 13.82 0.68 -1.43
N PHE A 200 14.06 0.45 -2.72
CA PHE A 200 15.38 0.28 -3.33
C PHE A 200 15.43 1.17 -4.58
N PRO A 201 15.95 2.40 -4.46
CA PRO A 201 16.21 3.24 -5.62
C PRO A 201 17.25 2.58 -6.52
N GLN A 202 16.90 2.30 -7.78
CA GLN A 202 17.76 1.62 -8.74
C GLN A 202 18.09 2.54 -9.92
N GLN A 203 19.36 2.91 -10.03
CA GLN A 203 19.88 3.54 -11.23
C GLN A 203 19.76 2.59 -12.41
N ARG A 204 19.28 3.09 -13.55
CA ARG A 204 19.23 2.30 -14.77
C ARG A 204 20.66 1.92 -15.16
N SER A 205 20.95 0.62 -15.16
CA SER A 205 22.16 0.09 -15.80
C SER A 205 22.19 0.61 -17.25
N ARG A 206 23.23 1.39 -17.58
CA ARG A 206 23.44 1.87 -18.96
C ARG A 206 24.01 0.76 -19.87
N ASP A 207 24.26 -0.43 -19.32
CA ASP A 207 24.92 -1.56 -19.99
C ASP A 207 24.03 -2.82 -20.02
N GLN A 208 22.82 -2.72 -20.57
CA GLN A 208 22.10 -3.90 -21.07
C GLN A 208 21.38 -3.59 -22.38
N SER A 209 22.17 -3.28 -23.41
CA SER A 209 21.84 -3.69 -24.77
C SER A 209 22.09 -5.20 -24.87
N GLY A 210 21.07 -6.00 -24.56
CA GLY A 210 21.03 -7.43 -24.90
C GLY A 210 21.70 -8.39 -23.91
N ALA A 211 20.98 -8.79 -22.86
CA ALA A 211 21.15 -10.11 -22.25
C ALA A 211 19.83 -10.52 -21.59
N ILE A 212 19.03 -11.29 -22.32
CA ILE A 212 17.93 -12.06 -21.73
C ILE A 212 18.59 -13.13 -20.86
N VAL A 213 18.49 -13.01 -19.54
CA VAL A 213 18.78 -14.11 -18.63
C VAL A 213 17.48 -14.86 -18.41
N GLN A 214 17.32 -15.99 -19.10
CA GLN A 214 16.34 -17.00 -18.71
C GLN A 214 16.76 -17.58 -17.37
N ILE A 215 15.86 -17.53 -16.39
CA ILE A 215 16.00 -18.25 -15.13
C ILE A 215 15.17 -19.52 -15.29
N GLY A 216 15.84 -20.68 -15.21
CA GLY A 216 15.23 -22.01 -15.22
C GLY A 216 14.62 -22.41 -13.89
#